data_AF-A0A1E4PNL2-F1
#
_entry.id   AF-A0A1E4PNL2-F1
#
_cell.length_a   1.000
_cell.length_b   1.000
_cell.length_c   1.000
_cell.angle_alpha   90.00
_cell.angle_beta   90.00
_cell.angle_gamma   90.00
#
_symmetry.space_group_name_H-M   'P 1'
#
loop_
_entity.id
_entity.type
_entity.pdbx_description
1 polymer ?
#
loop_
_entity_poly.entity_id
_entity_poly.type
_entity_poly.pdbx_seq_one_letter_code
_entity_poly.pdbx_strand_id
1 'polypeptide(L)'
;MPQDDSGRITEDTRIRASLPCIRLALDAGAAVMVTSHLGRPTEGEFRPEDSLAPVAARLSELLGRPVPLRANWVDGVTVSPGEIVLLENCRLNKGEKTNDEALARKMAALCDIFVHDAFGTAHRAEASTYGIAQFAPPAPARCWRPRSTRSPRRWRTRSARSWPSSRAPRSAPS
;
A
#
# COMPACT_ATOMS: atom_id res chain seq x y z
N MET A 1 -9.09 9.89 6.17
CA MET A 1 -9.26 10.10 7.63
C MET A 1 -10.38 11.09 7.83
N PRO A 2 -11.16 11.02 8.91
CA PRO A 2 -12.04 12.11 9.30
C PRO A 2 -11.24 13.41 9.49
N GLN A 3 -11.75 14.52 8.98
CA GLN A 3 -11.19 15.85 9.13
C GLN A 3 -12.26 16.78 9.69
N ASP A 4 -11.83 17.83 10.41
CA ASP A 4 -12.70 18.93 10.82
C ASP A 4 -12.88 19.96 9.69
N ASP A 5 -13.73 20.97 9.91
CA ASP A 5 -14.01 22.05 8.96
C ASP A 5 -12.77 22.89 8.61
N SER A 6 -11.68 22.77 9.39
CA SER A 6 -10.39 23.40 9.14
C SER A 6 -9.40 22.48 8.41
N GLY A 7 -9.83 21.29 7.99
CA GLY A 7 -9.00 20.28 7.31
C GLY A 7 -8.03 19.52 8.23
N ARG A 8 -8.11 19.72 9.55
CA ARG A 8 -7.23 19.04 10.51
C ARG A 8 -7.74 17.64 10.76
N ILE A 9 -6.81 16.72 10.99
CA ILE A 9 -7.12 15.32 11.27
C ILE A 9 -7.68 15.21 12.68
N THR A 10 -8.93 14.78 12.80
CA THR A 10 -9.60 14.56 14.10
C THR A 10 -9.33 13.17 14.67
N GLU A 11 -8.96 12.22 13.80
CA GLU A 11 -8.79 10.80 14.14
C GLU A 11 -7.62 10.23 13.32
N ASP A 12 -6.56 9.77 13.99
CA ASP A 12 -5.28 9.37 13.38
C ASP A 12 -4.95 7.86 13.51
N THR A 13 -5.89 7.03 13.96
CA THR A 13 -5.69 5.58 14.20
C THR A 13 -5.18 4.87 12.96
N ARG A 14 -5.70 5.21 11.78
CA ARG A 14 -5.25 4.59 10.53
C ARG A 14 -3.84 5.02 10.14
N ILE A 15 -3.41 6.25 10.46
CA ILE A 15 -2.02 6.67 10.27
C ILE A 15 -1.12 5.88 11.20
N ARG A 16 -1.51 5.78 12.48
CA ARG A 16 -0.78 5.00 13.49
C ARG A 16 -0.67 3.52 13.14
N ALA A 17 -1.72 2.95 12.54
CA ALA A 17 -1.74 1.56 12.13
C ALA A 17 -0.67 1.22 11.07
N SER A 18 -0.35 2.15 10.18
CA SER A 18 0.68 1.97 9.15
C SER A 18 2.10 2.33 9.61
N LEU A 19 2.27 3.03 10.74
CA LEU A 19 3.60 3.40 11.27
C LEU A 19 4.55 2.21 11.47
N PRO A 20 4.12 1.03 11.99
CA PRO A 20 5.02 -0.10 12.14
C PRO A 20 5.60 -0.58 10.81
N CYS A 21 4.79 -0.61 9.75
CA CYS A 21 5.24 -1.01 8.42
C CYS A 21 6.25 0.01 7.86
N ILE A 22 5.95 1.31 7.99
CA ILE A 22 6.81 2.39 7.52
C ILE A 22 8.15 2.41 8.26
N ARG A 23 8.12 2.30 9.60
CA ARG A 23 9.34 2.28 10.43
C ARG A 23 10.21 1.10 10.08
N LEU A 24 9.59 -0.07 9.94
CA LEU A 24 10.31 -1.27 9.52
C LEU A 24 11.04 -0.99 8.20
N ALA A 25 10.33 -0.45 7.18
CA ALA A 25 10.87 -0.11 5.85
C ALA A 25 12.11 0.79 5.93
N LEU A 26 12.01 1.85 6.73
CA LEU A 26 13.09 2.79 6.99
C LEU A 26 14.27 2.14 7.73
N ASP A 27 14.02 1.31 8.74
CA ASP A 27 15.06 0.64 9.53
C ASP A 27 15.90 -0.34 8.69
N ALA A 28 15.34 -0.85 7.59
CA ALA A 28 16.07 -1.67 6.62
C ALA A 28 16.80 -0.87 5.54
N GLY A 29 16.78 0.47 5.61
CA GLY A 29 17.45 1.35 4.67
C GLY A 29 16.70 1.58 3.35
N ALA A 30 15.40 1.29 3.29
CA ALA A 30 14.62 1.55 2.08
C ALA A 30 14.43 3.06 1.84
N ALA A 31 14.31 3.45 0.57
CA ALA A 31 13.70 4.70 0.17
C ALA A 31 12.17 4.51 0.15
N VAL A 32 11.44 5.19 1.03
CA VAL A 32 10.02 4.87 1.27
C VAL A 32 9.10 5.88 0.60
N MET A 33 8.22 5.38 -0.28
CA MET A 33 7.12 6.15 -0.83
C MET A 33 5.81 5.61 -0.25
N VAL A 34 5.01 6.52 0.31
CA VAL A 34 3.67 6.19 0.81
C VAL A 34 2.65 6.94 -0.04
N THR A 35 1.56 6.29 -0.43
CA THR A 35 0.39 6.96 -1.02
C THR A 35 -0.88 6.48 -0.33
N SER A 36 -1.94 7.26 -0.41
CA SER A 36 -3.25 6.87 0.10
C SER A 36 -4.35 7.54 -0.71
N HIS A 37 -5.57 7.13 -0.45
CA HIS A 37 -6.76 7.82 -0.94
C HIS A 37 -7.37 8.65 0.19
N LEU A 38 -7.84 9.84 -0.16
CA LEU A 38 -8.68 10.66 0.70
C LEU A 38 -9.98 10.98 -0.05
N GLY A 39 -11.11 10.91 0.66
CA GLY A 39 -12.41 11.24 0.08
C GLY A 39 -12.77 10.46 -1.18
N ARG A 40 -13.52 11.14 -2.05
CA ARG A 40 -13.95 10.64 -3.37
C ARG A 40 -13.80 11.76 -4.41
N PRO A 41 -12.56 12.21 -4.71
CA PRO A 41 -12.34 13.25 -5.69
C PRO A 41 -12.81 12.85 -7.09
N THR A 42 -13.03 13.88 -7.91
CA THR A 42 -13.10 13.72 -9.37
C THR A 42 -11.68 13.56 -9.89
N GLU A 43 -11.45 12.57 -10.74
CA GLU A 43 -10.11 12.31 -11.28
C GLU A 43 -9.63 13.50 -12.14
N GLY A 44 -8.40 13.95 -11.92
CA GLY A 44 -7.80 15.10 -12.61
C GLY A 44 -8.23 16.47 -12.09
N GLU A 45 -9.18 16.57 -11.16
CA GLU A 45 -9.60 17.83 -10.55
C GLU A 45 -9.06 17.93 -9.13
N PHE A 46 -7.97 18.67 -8.96
CA PHE A 46 -7.40 18.90 -7.64
C PHE A 46 -8.23 19.94 -6.87
N ARG A 47 -8.68 19.56 -5.68
CA ARG A 47 -9.23 20.47 -4.67
C ARG A 47 -8.38 20.40 -3.40
N PRO A 48 -8.15 21.52 -2.70
CA PRO A 48 -7.37 21.52 -1.45
C PRO A 48 -7.89 20.54 -0.39
N GLU A 49 -9.20 20.33 -0.33
CA GLU A 49 -9.87 19.37 0.58
C GLU A 49 -9.55 17.90 0.27
N ASP A 50 -9.16 17.59 -0.96
CA ASP A 50 -8.80 16.24 -1.40
C ASP A 50 -7.30 15.95 -1.19
N SER A 51 -6.52 16.92 -0.72
CA SER A 51 -5.07 16.80 -0.52
C SER A 51 -4.69 16.01 0.73
N LEU A 52 -3.60 15.25 0.64
CA LEU A 52 -2.97 14.56 1.75
C LEU A 52 -2.02 15.45 2.56
N ALA A 53 -1.95 16.76 2.33
CA ALA A 53 -1.10 17.67 3.10
C ALA A 53 -1.28 17.56 4.63
N PRO A 54 -2.51 17.47 5.19
CA PRO A 54 -2.70 17.27 6.62
C PRO A 54 -2.15 15.91 7.10
N VAL A 55 -2.21 14.89 6.24
CA VAL A 55 -1.67 13.55 6.52
C VAL A 55 -0.15 13.58 6.53
N ALA A 56 0.49 14.29 5.59
CA ALA A 56 1.93 14.48 5.55
C ALA A 56 2.46 15.15 6.83
N ALA A 57 1.78 16.22 7.26
CA ALA A 57 2.12 16.91 8.50
C ALA A 57 2.01 15.98 9.71
N ARG A 58 0.89 15.25 9.84
CA ARG A 58 0.70 14.34 10.97
C ARG A 58 1.67 13.16 10.97
N LEU A 59 1.98 12.61 9.79
CA LEU A 59 2.95 11.54 9.64
C LEU A 59 4.36 12.01 10.03
N SER A 60 4.71 13.25 9.69
CA SER A 60 5.98 13.89 10.09
C SER A 60 6.10 14.00 11.62
N GLU A 61 5.03 14.44 12.29
CA GLU A 61 4.98 14.52 13.76
C GLU A 61 5.16 13.15 14.42
N LEU A 62 4.47 12.11 13.91
CA LEU A 62 4.50 10.76 14.48
C LEU A 62 5.81 10.01 14.24
N LEU A 63 6.51 10.33 13.15
CA LEU A 63 7.83 9.77 12.84
C LEU A 63 8.98 10.60 13.42
N GLY A 64 8.71 11.83 13.88
CA GLY A 64 9.73 12.75 14.37
C GLY A 64 10.72 13.18 13.27
N ARG A 65 10.29 13.20 12.01
CA ARG A 65 11.13 13.54 10.86
C ARG A 65 10.32 14.16 9.71
N PRO A 66 10.93 14.94 8.82
CA PRO A 66 10.22 15.52 7.68
C PRO A 66 9.67 14.44 6.74
N VAL A 67 8.39 14.54 6.40
CA VAL A 67 7.74 13.73 5.37
C VAL A 67 7.13 14.67 4.33
N PRO A 68 7.88 15.03 3.29
CA PRO A 68 7.40 15.97 2.29
C PRO A 68 6.31 15.33 1.42
N LEU A 69 5.32 16.14 1.06
CA LEU A 69 4.29 15.77 0.09
C LEU A 69 4.82 15.98 -1.34
N ARG A 70 4.53 15.04 -2.24
CA ARG A 70 4.88 15.11 -3.67
C ARG A 70 3.60 15.00 -4.51
N ALA A 71 3.27 16.10 -5.20
CA ALA A 71 2.23 16.12 -6.23
C ALA A 71 2.80 15.65 -7.58
N ASN A 72 1.92 15.26 -8.51
CA ASN A 72 2.27 14.88 -9.89
C ASN A 72 3.39 13.82 -9.96
N TRP A 73 3.29 12.81 -9.10
CA TRP A 73 4.36 11.86 -8.84
C TRP A 73 4.45 10.71 -9.86
N VAL A 74 3.41 10.51 -10.68
CA VAL A 74 3.31 9.36 -11.60
C VAL A 74 4.37 9.36 -12.71
N ASP A 75 4.98 10.51 -13.01
CA ASP A 75 6.02 10.65 -14.04
C ASP A 75 7.45 10.57 -13.48
N GLY A 76 7.59 10.41 -12.15
CA GLY A 76 8.88 10.21 -11.50
C GLY A 76 8.97 10.85 -10.12
N VAL A 77 9.58 10.12 -9.18
CA VAL A 77 9.89 10.62 -7.84
C VAL A 77 11.28 10.15 -7.45
N THR A 78 12.10 11.07 -6.96
CA THR A 78 13.41 10.75 -6.39
C THR A 78 13.30 10.73 -4.86
N VAL A 79 13.73 9.63 -4.25
CA VAL A 79 13.78 9.46 -2.80
C VAL A 79 15.11 8.79 -2.46
N SER A 80 15.85 9.34 -1.51
CA SER A 80 17.12 8.74 -1.09
C SER A 80 16.89 7.58 -0.12
N PRO A 81 17.78 6.58 -0.06
CA PRO A 81 17.72 5.53 0.96
C PRO A 81 17.63 6.12 2.38
N GLY A 82 16.69 5.63 3.20
CA GLY A 82 16.45 6.13 4.55
C GLY A 82 15.55 7.38 4.62
N GLU A 83 15.14 7.93 3.47
CA GLU A 83 14.12 8.98 3.39
C GLU A 83 12.72 8.42 3.16
N ILE A 84 11.73 9.25 3.47
CA ILE A 84 10.32 8.96 3.25
C ILE A 84 9.66 10.15 2.57
N VAL A 85 8.78 9.88 1.61
CA VAL A 85 7.89 10.88 1.01
C VAL A 85 6.46 10.40 1.04
N LEU A 86 5.52 11.34 1.18
CA LEU A 86 4.11 11.07 0.95
C LEU A 86 3.76 11.53 -0.48
N LEU A 87 3.25 10.62 -1.29
CA LEU A 87 2.72 10.91 -2.61
C LEU A 87 1.28 11.38 -2.47
N GLU A 88 0.92 12.39 -3.25
CA GLU A 88 -0.43 12.97 -3.24
C GLU A 88 -1.51 11.93 -3.59
N ASN A 89 -2.75 12.25 -3.20
CA ASN A 89 -3.93 11.39 -3.28
C ASN A 89 -4.03 10.60 -4.60
N CYS A 90 -3.94 9.27 -4.52
CA CYS A 90 -3.92 8.41 -5.70
C CYS A 90 -5.21 8.50 -6.55
N ARG A 91 -6.34 8.86 -5.93
CA ARG A 91 -7.64 9.02 -6.64
C ARG A 91 -7.74 10.26 -7.51
N LEU A 92 -6.75 11.15 -7.47
CA LEU A 92 -6.66 12.27 -8.40
C LEU A 92 -6.06 11.85 -9.75
N ASN A 93 -5.37 10.71 -9.80
CA ASN A 93 -4.81 10.20 -11.04
C ASN A 93 -5.93 9.72 -11.96
N LYS A 94 -5.92 10.20 -13.21
CA LYS A 94 -6.85 9.73 -14.24
C LYS A 94 -6.61 8.25 -14.53
N GLY A 95 -7.64 7.43 -14.42
CA GLY A 95 -7.57 5.98 -14.61
C GLY A 95 -7.44 5.17 -13.33
N GLU A 96 -7.44 5.80 -12.14
CA GLU A 96 -7.37 5.10 -10.86
C GLU A 96 -8.58 4.18 -10.64
N LYS A 97 -9.81 4.70 -10.80
CA LYS A 97 -11.05 3.92 -10.57
C LYS A 97 -11.30 2.86 -11.64
N THR A 98 -10.82 3.07 -12.85
CA THR A 98 -10.96 2.13 -13.97
C THR A 98 -9.84 1.09 -14.02
N ASN A 99 -8.89 1.15 -13.09
CA ASN A 99 -7.69 0.30 -13.08
C ASN A 99 -6.96 0.34 -14.43
N ASP A 100 -6.68 1.56 -14.91
CA ASP A 100 -5.99 1.77 -16.17
C ASP A 100 -4.58 1.13 -16.15
N GLU A 101 -4.30 0.35 -17.20
CA GLU A 101 -3.05 -0.40 -17.29
C GLU A 101 -1.83 0.52 -17.42
N ALA A 102 -1.94 1.61 -18.18
CA ALA A 102 -0.82 2.52 -18.39
C ALA A 102 -0.47 3.23 -17.07
N LEU A 103 -1.47 3.65 -16.30
CA LEU A 103 -1.28 4.20 -14.97
C LEU A 103 -0.63 3.17 -14.03
N ALA A 104 -1.15 1.95 -13.99
CA ALA A 104 -0.63 0.88 -13.16
C ALA A 104 0.86 0.57 -13.45
N ARG A 105 1.25 0.51 -14.74
CA ARG A 105 2.64 0.32 -15.16
C ARG A 105 3.53 1.49 -14.75
N LYS A 106 3.05 2.73 -14.89
CA LYS A 106 3.79 3.91 -14.42
C LYS A 106 4.04 3.83 -12.92
N MET A 107 3.02 3.50 -12.12
CA MET A 107 3.17 3.37 -10.67
C MET A 107 4.15 2.25 -10.30
N ALA A 108 4.07 1.10 -10.98
CA ALA A 108 4.98 -0.02 -10.76
C ALA A 108 6.44 0.33 -11.11
N ALA A 109 6.67 1.16 -12.13
CA ALA A 109 8.02 1.59 -12.51
C ALA A 109 8.68 2.50 -11.46
N LEU A 110 7.93 3.06 -10.51
CA LEU A 110 8.47 3.90 -9.45
C LEU A 110 9.11 3.08 -8.32
N CYS A 111 8.77 1.79 -8.18
CA CYS A 111 9.18 0.99 -7.02
C CYS A 111 9.74 -0.39 -7.41
N ASP A 112 10.76 -0.82 -6.68
CA ASP A 112 11.28 -2.19 -6.77
C ASP A 112 10.39 -3.19 -6.01
N ILE A 113 9.72 -2.71 -4.96
CA ILE A 113 8.87 -3.51 -4.07
C ILE A 113 7.57 -2.76 -3.82
N PHE A 114 6.45 -3.39 -4.13
CA PHE A 114 5.11 -2.94 -3.75
C PHE A 114 4.64 -3.62 -2.47
N VAL A 115 4.12 -2.83 -1.52
CA VAL A 115 3.52 -3.32 -0.27
C VAL A 115 2.10 -2.80 -0.17
N HIS A 116 1.13 -3.71 -0.11
CA HIS A 116 -0.27 -3.35 0.06
C HIS A 116 -0.69 -3.43 1.54
N ASP A 117 -0.62 -2.28 2.23
CA ASP A 117 -1.01 -2.12 3.65
C ASP A 117 -2.39 -1.43 3.80
N ALA A 118 -3.31 -1.70 2.88
CA ALA A 118 -4.62 -1.06 2.83
C ALA A 118 -5.77 -2.09 2.69
N PHE A 119 -5.94 -2.95 3.71
CA PHE A 119 -6.97 -4.00 3.69
C PHE A 119 -8.39 -3.46 3.41
N GLY A 120 -8.70 -2.26 3.91
CA GLY A 120 -9.99 -1.60 3.69
C GLY A 120 -10.33 -1.32 2.21
N THR A 121 -9.35 -1.32 1.31
CA THR A 121 -9.53 -1.16 -0.14
C THR A 121 -9.19 -2.40 -0.95
N ALA A 122 -8.80 -3.50 -0.30
CA ALA A 122 -8.44 -4.75 -0.98
C ALA A 122 -9.56 -5.37 -1.82
N HIS A 123 -10.82 -5.00 -1.56
CA HIS A 123 -11.99 -5.45 -2.32
C HIS A 123 -12.20 -4.68 -3.63
N ARG A 124 -11.40 -3.64 -3.90
CA ARG A 124 -11.53 -2.80 -5.09
C ARG A 124 -10.35 -3.02 -6.03
N ALA A 125 -10.65 -3.25 -7.30
CA ALA A 125 -9.66 -3.25 -8.35
C ALA A 125 -9.44 -1.81 -8.82
N GLU A 126 -8.58 -1.07 -8.12
CA GLU A 126 -8.11 0.27 -8.47
C GLU A 126 -6.64 0.18 -8.90
N ALA A 127 -6.12 1.15 -9.65
CA ALA A 127 -4.75 1.08 -10.18
C ALA A 127 -3.70 0.99 -9.05
N SER A 128 -3.89 1.72 -7.95
CA SER A 128 -2.98 1.73 -6.79
C SER A 128 -3.14 0.53 -5.83
N THR A 129 -4.20 -0.27 -5.98
CA THR A 129 -4.45 -1.44 -5.12
C THR A 129 -4.20 -2.76 -5.86
N TYR A 130 -4.67 -2.87 -7.10
CA TYR A 130 -4.67 -4.10 -7.88
C TYR A 130 -3.76 -3.99 -9.10
N GLY A 131 -3.88 -2.93 -9.89
CA GLY A 131 -3.12 -2.77 -11.13
C GLY A 131 -1.61 -2.78 -10.88
N ILE A 132 -1.13 -1.97 -9.95
CA ILE A 132 0.30 -1.89 -9.60
C ILE A 132 0.87 -3.25 -9.20
N ALA A 133 0.11 -4.07 -8.49
CA ALA A 133 0.56 -5.39 -8.03
C ALA A 133 0.78 -6.38 -9.18
N GLN A 134 0.17 -6.17 -10.35
CA GLN A 134 0.37 -7.01 -11.52
C GLN A 134 1.70 -6.72 -12.24
N PHE A 135 2.17 -5.48 -12.16
CA PHE A 135 3.33 -5.00 -12.91
C PHE A 135 4.55 -4.71 -12.04
N ALA A 136 4.35 -4.54 -10.73
CA ALA A 136 5.44 -4.40 -9.79
C ALA A 136 6.35 -5.63 -9.89
N PRO A 137 7.68 -5.44 -9.84
CA PRO A 137 8.61 -6.56 -9.81
C PRO A 137 8.19 -7.54 -8.71
N PRO A 138 8.25 -8.86 -8.94
CA PRO A 138 7.85 -9.83 -7.94
C PRO A 138 8.64 -9.57 -6.66
N ALA A 139 7.96 -9.07 -5.63
CA ALA A 139 8.55 -8.96 -4.32
C ALA A 139 9.08 -10.36 -3.96
N PRO A 140 10.35 -10.53 -3.55
CA PRO A 140 10.78 -11.82 -3.06
C PRO A 140 9.79 -12.23 -1.96
N ALA A 141 9.20 -13.44 -2.08
CA ALA A 141 8.17 -14.00 -1.19
C ALA A 141 8.63 -14.18 0.27
N ARG A 142 9.71 -13.51 0.66
CA ARG A 142 10.12 -13.27 2.01
C ARG A 142 9.15 -12.27 2.61
N CYS A 143 8.13 -12.79 3.29
CA CYS A 143 7.50 -12.10 4.42
C CYS A 143 8.58 -11.29 5.12
N TRP A 144 8.46 -9.97 5.02
CA TRP A 144 9.52 -9.05 5.34
C TRP A 144 9.68 -9.01 6.86
N ARG A 145 10.49 -9.95 7.37
CA ARG A 145 10.94 -10.03 8.75
C ARG A 145 12.41 -9.62 8.79
N PRO A 146 12.79 -8.66 9.66
CA PRO A 146 14.20 -8.43 9.95
C PRO A 146 14.79 -9.75 10.46
N ARG A 147 15.98 -10.10 9.95
CA ARG A 147 16.72 -11.27 10.45
C ARG A 147 17.08 -11.01 11.92
N SER A 148 16.41 -11.69 12.85
CA SER A 148 17.04 -12.10 14.09
C SER A 148 16.79 -13.59 14.35
N THR A 149 17.92 -14.30 14.37
CA THR A 149 18.22 -15.58 15.07
C THR A 149 17.30 -16.81 14.91
N ARG A 150 17.88 -17.83 14.23
CA ARG A 150 17.79 -19.30 14.45
C ARG A 150 16.41 -19.99 14.52
N SER A 151 16.13 -20.75 13.43
CA SER A 151 15.50 -22.10 13.42
C SER A 151 14.01 -22.26 13.81
N PRO A 152 13.32 -23.37 13.42
CA PRO A 152 12.15 -23.26 12.56
C PRO A 152 10.88 -23.77 13.25
N ARG A 153 9.78 -23.01 13.20
CA ARG A 153 8.42 -23.57 13.29
C ARG A 153 7.38 -22.57 12.74
N ARG A 154 6.62 -23.09 11.77
CA ARG A 154 5.43 -22.57 11.06
C ARG A 154 4.75 -21.31 11.59
N TRP A 155 4.44 -20.41 10.65
CA TRP A 155 3.13 -19.75 10.60
C TRP A 155 2.50 -19.99 9.22
N ARG A 156 1.19 -20.27 9.20
CA ARG A 156 0.41 -20.77 8.06
C ARG A 156 -0.78 -19.81 7.89
N THR A 157 -0.91 -19.15 6.75
CA THR A 157 -2.22 -18.72 6.24
C THR A 157 -2.57 -19.62 5.06
N ARG A 158 -3.72 -20.25 5.14
CA ARG A 158 -4.20 -21.28 4.22
C ARG A 158 -4.94 -20.55 3.09
N SER A 159 -4.34 -20.45 1.90
CA SER A 159 -5.12 -20.23 0.67
C SER A 159 -5.87 -21.52 0.33
N ALA A 160 -7.06 -21.35 -0.26
CA ALA A 160 -7.99 -22.41 -0.63
C ALA A 160 -7.29 -23.54 -1.42
N ARG A 161 -7.43 -24.79 -0.95
CA ARG A 161 -7.15 -25.96 -1.79
C ARG A 161 -8.45 -26.34 -2.50
N SER A 162 -8.37 -26.29 -3.82
CA SER A 162 -9.13 -27.10 -4.77
C SER A 162 -9.47 -28.48 -4.20
N TRP A 163 -10.74 -28.85 -4.28
CA TRP A 163 -11.20 -30.23 -4.10
C TRP A 163 -10.90 -31.03 -5.38
N PRO A 164 -10.12 -32.12 -5.32
CA PRO A 164 -10.17 -33.15 -6.35
C PRO A 164 -11.31 -34.12 -6.00
N SER A 165 -12.31 -34.21 -6.88
CA SER A 165 -13.29 -35.30 -6.84
C SER A 165 -12.60 -36.60 -7.25
N SER A 166 -12.47 -37.55 -6.33
CA SER A 166 -12.21 -38.95 -6.69
C SER A 166 -12.67 -39.87 -5.55
N ARG A 167 -13.90 -40.38 -5.64
CA ARG A 167 -14.32 -41.61 -4.96
C ARG A 167 -14.59 -42.66 -6.03
N ALA A 168 -13.83 -43.74 -5.99
CA ALA A 168 -14.11 -45.05 -6.58
C ALA A 168 -13.43 -46.11 -5.66
N PRO A 169 -13.77 -47.41 -5.74
CA PRO A 169 -14.96 -48.01 -5.11
C PRO A 169 -14.65 -49.27 -4.24
N ARG A 170 -15.71 -49.82 -3.59
CA ARG A 170 -15.87 -51.18 -2.98
C ARG A 170 -15.05 -51.44 -1.69
N SER A 171 -15.46 -52.20 -0.67
CA SER A 171 -16.25 -53.45 -0.61
C SER A 171 -16.79 -53.69 0.81
N ALA A 172 -17.88 -54.47 0.96
CA ALA A 172 -18.37 -55.03 2.24
C ALA A 172 -17.40 -56.08 2.83
N PRO A 173 -17.56 -56.48 4.11
CA PRO A 173 -18.11 -57.83 4.32
C PRO A 173 -18.97 -58.04 5.60
N SER A 174 -19.81 -59.08 5.46
CA SER A 174 -20.42 -60.01 6.45
C SER A 174 -21.29 -59.47 7.59
#